data_AF-Q5D8Y5-F1
#
_entry.id   AF-Q5D8Y5-F1
#
_cell.length_a   1.000
_cell.length_b   1.000
_cell.length_c   1.000
_cell.angle_alpha   90.00
_cell.angle_beta   90.00
_cell.angle_gamma   90.00
#
_symmetry.space_group_name_H-M   'P 1'
#
loop_
_entity.id
_entity.type
_entity.pdbx_description
1 polymer ?
#
loop_
_entity_poly.entity_id
_entity_poly.type
_entity_poly.pdbx_seq_one_letter_code
_entity_poly.pdbx_strand_id
1 'polypeptide(L)'
;MRTIDELRTQSNNLRYRYEIIENDSRCIHCNHLLTLRAFYVFPCGHHFHITCLTELVKPYLTTEQKSQLSKAVESQSENNASVTSFEDLFDEIIADDCFLCGHLAIENISKLYYDNQIHYETELSIWQ
;
A
#
# COMPACT_ATOMS: atom_id res chain seq x y z
N MET A 1 9.01 35.36 -7.44
CA MET A 1 10.20 34.48 -7.36
C MET A 1 10.34 34.12 -5.88
N ARG A 2 9.97 32.90 -5.48
CA ARG A 2 10.00 32.49 -4.06
C ARG A 2 11.45 32.37 -3.60
N THR A 3 11.77 32.88 -2.42
CA THR A 3 13.16 32.91 -1.91
C THR A 3 13.61 31.51 -1.50
N ILE A 4 14.92 31.23 -1.53
CA ILE A 4 15.48 29.93 -1.14
C ILE A 4 15.11 29.60 0.32
N ASP A 5 14.93 30.61 1.16
CA ASP A 5 14.52 30.43 2.56
C ASP A 5 13.03 30.10 2.72
N GLU A 6 12.15 30.57 1.83
CA GLU A 6 10.77 30.11 1.78
C GLU A 6 10.70 28.63 1.40
N LEU A 7 11.53 28.18 0.46
CA LEU A 7 11.61 26.76 0.08
C LEU A 7 12.15 25.89 1.22
N ARG A 8 13.16 26.37 1.97
CA ARG A 8 13.68 25.68 3.16
C ARG A 8 12.65 25.61 4.27
N THR A 9 11.91 26.69 4.51
CA THR A 9 10.84 26.75 5.50
C THR A 9 9.69 25.81 5.13
N GLN A 10 9.29 25.79 3.85
CA GLN A 10 8.29 24.83 3.35
C GLN A 10 8.79 23.39 3.48
N SER A 11 10.04 23.11 3.12
CA SER A 11 10.65 21.78 3.29
C SER A 11 10.71 21.34 4.76
N ASN A 12 11.00 22.25 5.70
CA ASN A 12 10.98 21.94 7.12
C ASN A 12 9.56 21.70 7.67
N ASN A 13 8.55 22.42 7.17
CA ASN A 13 7.15 22.16 7.53
C ASN A 13 6.61 20.83 6.99
N LEU A 14 7.19 20.29 5.90
CA LEU A 14 6.86 18.96 5.40
C LEU A 14 7.33 17.82 6.34
N ARG A 15 8.23 18.11 7.29
CA ARG A 15 8.75 17.11 8.25
C ARG A 15 7.74 16.70 9.32
N TYR A 16 6.67 17.47 9.52
CA TYR A 16 5.65 17.23 10.54
C TYR A 16 4.25 17.11 9.93
N ARG A 17 4.12 16.33 8.85
CA ARG A 17 2.79 15.92 8.38
C ARG A 17 2.24 14.91 9.37
N TYR A 18 1.24 15.31 10.13
CA TYR A 18 0.39 14.41 10.89
C TYR A 18 -0.95 14.31 10.17
N GLU A 19 -1.58 13.15 10.27
CA GLU A 19 -2.91 12.93 9.75
C GLU A 19 -3.84 12.57 10.91
N ILE A 20 -4.97 13.27 10.99
CA ILE A 20 -5.99 12.98 12.00
C ILE A 20 -6.91 11.93 11.40
N ILE A 21 -6.90 10.74 11.99
CA ILE A 21 -7.80 9.65 11.60
C ILE A 21 -9.08 9.77 12.42
N GLU A 22 -10.18 10.06 11.74
CA GLU A 22 -11.51 10.07 12.35
C GLU A 22 -11.96 8.64 12.68
N ASN A 23 -12.81 8.47 13.70
CA ASN A 23 -13.20 7.15 14.18
C ASN A 23 -14.05 6.36 13.16
N ASP A 24 -14.64 7.04 12.20
CA ASP A 24 -15.41 6.48 11.08
C ASP A 24 -14.58 6.32 9.80
N SER A 25 -13.26 6.59 9.85
CA SER A 25 -12.35 6.36 8.73
C SER A 25 -12.41 4.92 8.27
N ARG A 26 -12.45 4.71 6.96
CA ARG A 26 -12.61 3.40 6.33
C ARG A 26 -11.40 3.03 5.50
N CYS A 27 -11.09 1.74 5.44
CA CYS A 27 -10.12 1.23 4.49
C CYS A 27 -10.63 1.45 3.06
N ILE A 28 -9.78 1.98 2.18
CA ILE A 28 -10.17 2.29 0.79
C ILE A 28 -10.48 1.03 -0.01
N HIS A 29 -9.83 -0.10 0.30
CA HIS A 29 -10.03 -1.35 -0.42
C HIS A 29 -11.34 -2.05 -0.05
N CYS A 30 -11.62 -2.23 1.25
CA CYS A 30 -12.77 -3.02 1.71
C CYS A 30 -13.94 -2.20 2.26
N ASN A 31 -13.79 -0.88 2.40
CA ASN A 31 -14.77 0.07 2.94
C ASN A 31 -15.27 -0.21 4.40
N HIS A 32 -14.56 -1.08 5.12
CA HIS A 32 -14.80 -1.32 6.55
C HIS A 32 -14.02 -0.33 7.43
N LEU A 33 -14.48 -0.15 8.67
CA LEU A 33 -13.81 0.71 9.66
C LEU A 33 -12.33 0.36 9.79
N LEU A 34 -11.48 1.37 9.69
CA LEU A 34 -10.03 1.24 9.67
C LEU A 34 -9.52 0.68 11.02
N THR A 35 -10.06 1.21 12.11
CA THR A 35 -9.66 0.91 13.51
C THR A 35 -9.98 -0.51 13.98
N LEU A 36 -10.73 -1.31 13.21
CA LEU A 36 -11.09 -2.69 13.59
C LEU A 36 -9.94 -3.70 13.39
N ARG A 37 -8.91 -3.37 12.60
CA ARG A 37 -7.76 -4.23 12.30
C ARG A 37 -6.51 -3.38 12.22
N ALA A 38 -5.34 -4.01 12.20
CA ALA A 38 -4.09 -3.30 11.93
C ALA A 38 -4.13 -2.63 10.55
N PHE A 39 -3.59 -1.41 10.45
CA PHE A 39 -3.70 -0.58 9.25
C PHE A 39 -2.45 0.29 9.00
N TYR A 40 -2.27 0.68 7.74
CA TYR A 40 -1.31 1.68 7.30
C TYR A 40 -2.04 2.98 6.93
N VAL A 41 -1.40 4.10 7.25
CA VAL A 41 -1.79 5.44 6.81
C VAL A 41 -0.60 6.04 6.08
N PHE A 42 -0.79 6.35 4.81
CA PHE A 42 0.25 6.93 3.98
C PHE A 42 0.23 8.46 4.07
N PRO A 43 1.38 9.15 3.94
CA PRO A 43 1.45 10.62 3.96
C PRO A 43 0.66 11.35 2.85
N CYS A 44 0.12 10.60 1.90
CA CYS A 44 -0.78 11.08 0.84
C CYS A 44 -2.26 11.14 1.26
N GLY A 45 -2.60 10.60 2.43
CA GLY A 45 -3.97 10.52 2.95
C GLY A 45 -4.70 9.21 2.69
N HIS A 46 -4.06 8.25 2.02
CA HIS A 46 -4.68 6.95 1.78
C HIS A 46 -4.42 5.98 2.93
N HIS A 47 -5.44 5.22 3.31
CA HIS A 47 -5.39 4.30 4.44
C HIS A 47 -5.99 2.93 4.11
N PHE A 48 -5.28 1.88 4.53
CA PHE A 48 -5.58 0.49 4.22
C PHE A 48 -5.37 -0.41 5.43
N HIS A 49 -6.17 -1.47 5.57
CA HIS A 49 -5.80 -2.56 6.47
C HIS A 49 -4.54 -3.26 5.93
N ILE A 50 -3.69 -3.77 6.83
CA ILE A 50 -2.49 -4.52 6.45
C ILE A 50 -2.84 -5.64 5.48
N THR A 51 -3.88 -6.43 5.79
CA THR A 51 -4.33 -7.56 4.95
C THR A 51 -4.77 -7.10 3.56
N CYS A 52 -5.51 -6.00 3.48
CA CYS A 52 -6.00 -5.44 2.23
C CYS A 52 -4.85 -4.89 1.38
N LEU A 53 -3.88 -4.22 2.00
CA LEU A 53 -2.69 -3.73 1.31
C LEU A 53 -1.85 -4.89 0.77
N THR A 54 -1.64 -5.94 1.56
CA THR A 54 -0.94 -7.16 1.12
C THR A 54 -1.61 -7.78 -0.09
N GLU A 55 -2.93 -7.93 -0.08
CA GLU A 55 -3.67 -8.51 -1.21
C GLU A 55 -3.51 -7.71 -2.50
N LEU A 56 -3.52 -6.38 -2.39
CA LEU A 56 -3.33 -5.47 -3.53
C LEU A 56 -1.90 -5.51 -4.09
N VAL A 57 -0.89 -5.56 -3.22
CA VAL A 57 0.53 -5.50 -3.61
C VAL A 57 1.06 -6.87 -4.06
N LYS A 58 0.57 -7.97 -3.48
CA LYS A 58 0.99 -9.35 -3.77
C LYS A 58 1.10 -9.73 -5.25
N PRO A 59 0.17 -9.38 -6.16
CA PRO A 59 0.33 -9.71 -7.58
C PRO A 59 1.55 -9.04 -8.22
N TYR A 60 1.93 -7.85 -7.76
CA TYR A 60 3.01 -7.05 -8.33
C TYR A 60 4.39 -7.33 -7.74
N LEU A 61 4.45 -8.02 -6.60
CA LEU A 61 5.73 -8.41 -6.00
C LEU A 61 6.49 -9.43 -6.84
N THR A 62 7.81 -9.25 -6.90
CA THR A 62 8.72 -10.21 -7.53
C THR A 62 8.75 -11.54 -6.78
N THR A 63 9.18 -12.61 -7.45
CA THR A 63 9.32 -13.94 -6.84
C THR A 63 10.27 -13.95 -5.65
N GLU A 64 11.30 -13.09 -5.68
CA GLU A 64 12.26 -12.93 -4.59
C GLU A 64 11.60 -12.29 -3.35
N GLN A 65 10.90 -11.16 -3.53
CA GLN A 65 10.15 -10.49 -2.46
C GLN A 65 9.06 -11.40 -1.87
N LYS A 66 8.36 -12.18 -2.72
CA LYS A 66 7.39 -13.19 -2.27
C LYS A 66 8.04 -14.26 -1.41
N SER A 67 9.23 -14.74 -1.77
CA SER A 67 9.98 -15.73 -0.98
C SER A 67 10.49 -15.15 0.33
N GLN A 68 10.92 -13.88 0.34
CA GLN A 68 11.33 -13.19 1.57
C GLN A 68 10.15 -13.03 2.53
N LEU A 69 8.99 -12.61 2.02
CA LEU A 69 7.77 -12.50 2.81
C LEU A 69 7.27 -13.86 3.32
N SER A 70 7.32 -14.92 2.51
CA SER A 70 6.86 -16.24 2.96
C SER A 70 7.73 -16.80 4.08
N LYS A 71 9.06 -16.65 3.96
CA LYS A 71 10.01 -17.02 5.03
C LYS A 71 9.75 -16.24 6.31
N ALA A 72 9.48 -14.94 6.17
CA ALA A 72 9.19 -14.06 7.30
C ALA A 72 7.87 -14.44 8.00
N VAL A 73 6.84 -14.83 7.24
CA VAL A 73 5.55 -15.30 7.76
C VAL A 73 5.69 -16.69 8.42
N GLU A 74 6.48 -17.59 7.84
CA GLU A 74 6.77 -18.91 8.40
C GLU A 74 7.48 -18.80 9.76
N SER A 75 8.46 -17.91 9.88
CA SER A 75 9.15 -17.63 11.15
C SER A 75 8.26 -17.03 12.25
N GLN A 76 7.07 -16.53 11.88
CA GLN A 76 6.09 -16.01 12.84
C GLN A 76 5.32 -17.13 13.57
N SER A 77 5.25 -18.33 12.97
CA SER A 77 4.53 -19.48 13.54
C SER A 77 5.31 -20.20 14.64
N GLU A 78 6.62 -19.97 14.73
CA GLU A 78 7.52 -20.55 15.73
C GLU A 78 8.05 -19.46 16.70
N ASN A 79 7.18 -18.92 17.55
CA ASN A 79 7.46 -18.22 18.82
C ASN A 79 8.68 -17.26 18.92
N ASN A 80 8.37 -15.96 18.98
CA ASN A 80 8.93 -14.93 19.89
C ASN A 80 10.44 -14.64 19.88
N ALA A 81 11.12 -14.72 18.74
CA ALA A 81 12.45 -14.11 18.57
C ALA A 81 12.39 -13.00 17.50
N SER A 82 12.63 -11.76 17.93
CA SER A 82 12.72 -10.50 17.15
C SER A 82 11.49 -10.10 16.30
N VAL A 83 10.39 -9.75 16.96
CA VAL A 83 9.18 -9.15 16.34
C VAL A 83 9.51 -7.90 15.49
N THR A 84 10.55 -7.15 15.82
CA THR A 84 10.96 -5.95 15.08
C THR A 84 11.41 -6.22 13.64
N SER A 85 12.14 -7.32 13.38
CA SER A 85 12.69 -7.53 12.02
C SER A 85 11.63 -7.86 10.97
N PHE A 86 10.49 -8.40 11.39
CA PHE A 86 9.39 -8.73 10.48
C PHE A 86 8.62 -7.47 10.05
N GLU A 87 8.28 -6.61 11.02
CA GLU A 87 7.57 -5.36 10.77
C GLU A 87 8.44 -4.43 9.91
N ASP A 88 9.74 -4.32 10.20
CA ASP A 88 10.69 -3.54 9.39
C ASP A 88 10.76 -4.04 7.94
N LEU A 89 10.79 -5.37 7.72
CA LEU A 89 10.83 -5.97 6.38
C LEU A 89 9.49 -5.77 5.65
N PHE A 90 8.38 -5.87 6.37
CA PHE A 90 7.06 -5.64 5.81
C PHE A 90 6.90 -4.17 5.41
N ASP A 91 7.41 -3.25 6.22
CA ASP A 91 7.43 -1.82 5.94
C ASP A 91 8.30 -1.52 4.71
N GLU A 92 9.47 -2.16 4.58
CA GLU A 92 10.37 -2.02 3.43
C GLU A 92 9.77 -2.55 2.12
N ILE A 93 8.99 -3.64 2.16
CA ILE A 93 8.50 -4.29 0.94
C ILE A 93 7.09 -3.83 0.56
N ILE A 94 6.18 -3.74 1.52
CA ILE A 94 4.74 -3.55 1.27
C ILE A 94 4.31 -2.10 1.54
N ALA A 95 4.89 -1.44 2.53
CA ALA A 95 4.51 -0.08 2.91
C ALA A 95 5.44 1.02 2.37
N ASP A 96 6.39 0.67 1.49
CA ASP A 96 7.32 1.63 0.87
C ASP A 96 6.60 2.74 0.10
N ASP A 97 5.51 2.38 -0.59
CA ASP A 97 4.73 3.35 -1.36
C ASP A 97 3.22 3.06 -1.37
N CYS A 98 2.44 4.10 -1.61
CA CYS A 98 0.99 4.01 -1.67
C CYS A 98 0.54 3.32 -2.95
N PHE A 99 -0.27 2.26 -2.82
CA PHE A 99 -0.81 1.53 -3.97
C PHE A 99 -1.65 2.39 -4.95
N LEU A 100 -2.28 3.47 -4.49
CA LEU A 100 -3.20 4.28 -5.32
C LEU A 100 -2.55 5.49 -6.01
N CYS A 101 -1.48 6.03 -5.45
CA CYS A 101 -0.85 7.24 -5.98
C CYS A 101 0.69 7.19 -6.01
N GLY A 102 1.27 6.08 -5.59
CA GLY A 102 2.70 5.82 -5.64
C GLY A 102 3.17 5.33 -7.01
N HIS A 103 4.43 4.90 -7.06
CA HIS A 103 5.11 4.35 -8.23
C HIS A 103 4.34 3.19 -8.84
N LEU A 104 3.85 2.27 -8.01
CA LEU A 104 3.09 1.12 -8.50
C LEU A 104 1.81 1.55 -9.23
N ALA A 105 1.13 2.58 -8.74
CA ALA A 105 -0.04 3.13 -9.43
C ALA A 105 0.37 3.72 -10.80
N ILE A 106 1.47 4.47 -10.84
CA ILE A 106 1.98 5.14 -12.04
C ILE A 106 2.37 4.11 -13.11
N GLU A 107 3.09 3.06 -12.75
CA GLU A 107 3.48 1.98 -13.67
C GLU A 107 2.26 1.27 -14.28
N ASN A 108 1.17 1.17 -13.51
CA ASN A 108 -0.05 0.51 -13.96
C ASN A 108 -0.99 1.42 -14.76
N ILE A 109 -0.72 2.73 -14.89
CA ILE A 109 -1.57 3.64 -15.71
C ILE A 109 -1.63 3.18 -17.18
N SER A 110 -0.52 2.63 -17.68
CA SER A 110 -0.43 2.17 -19.08
C SER A 110 -0.93 0.74 -19.26
N LYS A 111 -1.25 0.04 -18.17
CA LYS A 111 -1.78 -1.33 -18.25
C LYS A 111 -3.23 -1.26 -18.71
N LEU A 112 -3.56 -2.00 -19.76
CA LEU A 112 -4.93 -2.15 -20.19
C LEU A 112 -5.74 -2.81 -19.07
N TYR A 113 -7.00 -2.37 -18.90
CA TYR A 113 -7.90 -2.97 -17.91
C TYR A 113 -8.13 -4.47 -18.20
N TYR A 114 -8.05 -4.87 -19.46
CA TYR A 114 -8.09 -6.26 -19.90
C TYR A 114 -6.76 -6.65 -20.53
N ASP A 115 -6.18 -7.76 -20.06
CA ASP A 115 -4.89 -8.28 -20.56
C ASP A 115 -4.98 -8.75 -22.02
N ASN A 116 -6.18 -9.11 -22.50
CA ASN A 116 -6.42 -9.49 -23.89
C ASN A 116 -7.88 -9.22 -24.33
N GLN A 117 -8.09 -9.21 -25.66
CA GLN A 117 -9.39 -9.01 -26.29
C GLN A 117 -10.45 -10.01 -25.82
N ILE A 118 -10.04 -11.25 -25.55
CA ILE A 118 -10.93 -12.34 -25.12
C ILE A 118 -11.51 -12.06 -23.73
N HIS A 119 -10.69 -11.57 -22.80
CA HIS A 119 -11.13 -11.18 -21.46
C HIS A 119 -12.13 -10.02 -21.50
N TYR A 120 -11.87 -9.04 -22.37
CA TYR A 120 -12.80 -7.93 -22.59
C TYR A 120 -14.16 -8.43 -23.10
N GLU A 121 -14.17 -9.26 -24.15
CA GLU A 121 -15.39 -9.81 -24.74
C GLU A 121 -16.17 -10.70 -23.77
N THR A 122 -15.46 -11.48 -22.95
CA THR A 122 -16.07 -12.32 -21.90
C THR A 122 -16.80 -11.47 -20.89
N GLU A 123 -16.14 -10.43 -20.36
CA GLU A 123 -16.76 -9.52 -19.41
C GLU A 123 -17.95 -8.80 -20.05
N LEU A 124 -17.81 -8.27 -21.27
CA LEU A 124 -18.90 -7.60 -21.99
C LEU A 124 -20.17 -8.48 -22.09
N SER A 125 -19.99 -9.79 -22.30
CA SER A 125 -21.11 -10.74 -22.42
C SER A 125 -21.87 -10.98 -21.10
N ILE A 126 -21.25 -10.72 -19.95
CA ILE A 126 -21.90 -10.85 -18.62
C ILE A 126 -22.85 -9.67 -18.38
N TRP A 127 -22.55 -8.51 -18.97
CA TRP A 127 -23.33 -7.29 -18.82
C TRP A 127 -24.42 -7.11 -19.92
N GLN A 128 -24.47 -7.99 -20.92
CA GLN A 128 -25.48 -8.00 -21.99
C GLN A 128 -26.59 -9.02 -21.72
#